data_AF-A0A8J6RPW0-F1
#
_entry.id   AF-A0A8J6RPW0-F1
#
_cell.length_a   1.000
_cell.length_b   1.000
_cell.length_c   1.000
_cell.angle_alpha   90.00
_cell.angle_beta   90.00
_cell.angle_gamma   90.00
#
_symmetry.space_group_name_H-M   'P 1'
#
loop_
_entity.id
_entity.type
_entity.pdbx_description
1 polymer ?
#
loop_
_entity_poly.entity_id
_entity_poly.type
_entity_poly.pdbx_seq_one_letter_code
_entity_poly.pdbx_strand_id
1 'polypeptide(L)'
;MWPIFTGERGHLVIASGGNADSYLATMRAFANSSYMISEQVWDLNAPSGFTPGTPTKSMTPLSWSMGEYITLLASNYTGKIMDMPEIVYQRYVSNLYKPHQDKTVDYNQAFVQPGKALTIYYKGFLASSEQLNLHWGRDNWQSVTDKPMLKRNDGFWEATIAIPLSGTALNFAFTDGNNWDNNGGSNLNKTLSPVFSRR
;
A
#
# COMPACT_ATOMS: atom_id res chain seq x y z
N MET A 1 20.00 -18.63 -11.55
CA MET A 1 19.08 -17.47 -11.51
C MET A 1 17.68 -17.91 -11.89
N TRP A 2 16.62 -17.26 -11.38
CA TRP A 2 15.22 -17.59 -11.67
C TRP A 2 14.64 -16.64 -12.73
N PRO A 3 14.26 -17.12 -13.93
CA PRO A 3 13.65 -16.30 -14.98
C PRO A 3 12.39 -15.56 -14.53
N ILE A 4 11.60 -16.15 -13.64
CA ILE A 4 10.31 -15.60 -13.21
C ILE A 4 10.42 -14.20 -12.59
N PHE A 5 11.47 -13.93 -11.80
CA PHE A 5 11.67 -12.61 -11.18
C PHE A 5 11.97 -11.51 -12.21
N THR A 6 12.38 -11.88 -13.43
CA THR A 6 12.46 -10.94 -14.55
C THR A 6 11.05 -10.51 -14.98
N GLY A 7 10.12 -11.46 -15.01
CA GLY A 7 8.70 -11.23 -15.28
C GLY A 7 8.06 -10.29 -14.25
N GLU A 8 8.21 -10.62 -12.97
CA GLU A 8 7.66 -9.82 -11.86
C GLU A 8 8.19 -8.39 -11.89
N ARG A 9 9.48 -8.21 -12.21
CA ARG A 9 10.06 -6.88 -12.36
C ARG A 9 9.47 -6.12 -13.55
N GLY A 10 9.18 -6.81 -14.66
CA GLY A 10 8.46 -6.23 -15.80
C GLY A 10 7.06 -5.75 -15.41
N HIS A 11 6.33 -6.51 -14.59
CA HIS A 11 5.04 -6.09 -14.05
C HIS A 11 5.16 -4.82 -13.20
N LEU A 12 6.18 -4.70 -12.34
CA LEU A 12 6.41 -3.47 -11.57
C LEU A 12 6.66 -2.24 -12.47
N VAL A 13 7.34 -2.43 -13.60
CA VAL A 13 7.57 -1.35 -14.57
C VAL A 13 6.26 -0.91 -15.22
N ILE A 14 5.41 -1.85 -15.64
CA ILE A 14 4.08 -1.54 -16.20
C ILE A 14 3.21 -0.82 -15.16
N ALA A 15 3.19 -1.30 -13.91
CA ALA A 15 2.42 -0.68 -12.83
C ALA A 15 2.84 0.77 -12.53
N SER A 16 4.09 1.12 -12.85
CA SER A 16 4.63 2.48 -12.73
C SER A 16 4.42 3.33 -13.99
N GLY A 17 3.67 2.84 -14.98
CA GLY A 17 3.40 3.51 -16.26
C GLY A 17 4.47 3.33 -17.33
N GLY A 18 5.39 2.38 -17.15
CA GLY A 18 6.47 2.08 -18.09
C GLY A 18 6.14 0.98 -19.10
N ASN A 19 7.13 0.66 -19.94
CA ASN A 19 7.10 -0.42 -20.93
C ASN A 19 8.07 -1.54 -20.51
N ALA A 20 7.66 -2.79 -20.62
CA ALA A 20 8.39 -3.97 -20.18
C ALA A 20 9.01 -4.81 -21.32
N ASP A 21 9.21 -4.25 -22.51
CA ASP A 21 9.73 -4.97 -23.69
C ASP A 21 11.11 -5.59 -23.43
N SER A 22 11.97 -4.93 -22.65
CA SER A 22 13.29 -5.46 -22.27
C SER A 22 13.18 -6.69 -21.38
N TYR A 23 12.19 -6.74 -20.48
CA TYR A 23 11.93 -7.89 -19.60
C TYR A 23 11.35 -9.07 -20.40
N LEU A 24 10.44 -8.81 -21.33
CA LEU A 24 9.93 -9.81 -22.28
C LEU A 24 11.04 -10.37 -23.16
N ALA A 25 11.93 -9.52 -23.69
CA ALA A 25 13.09 -9.96 -24.46
C ALA A 25 14.02 -10.84 -23.62
N THR A 26 14.25 -10.47 -22.36
CA THR A 26 15.10 -11.23 -21.44
C THR A 26 14.49 -12.59 -21.10
N MET A 27 13.19 -12.66 -20.79
CA MET A 27 12.51 -13.95 -20.55
C MET A 27 12.54 -14.86 -21.78
N ARG A 28 12.36 -14.31 -22.99
CA ARG A 28 12.53 -15.08 -24.24
C ARG A 28 13.94 -15.63 -24.40
N ALA A 29 14.97 -14.87 -24.01
CA ALA A 29 16.35 -15.32 -24.09
C ALA A 29 16.68 -16.48 -23.13
N PHE A 30 15.89 -16.67 -22.07
CA PHE A 30 16.02 -17.82 -21.15
C PHE A 30 15.33 -19.09 -21.65
N ALA A 31 14.52 -19.00 -22.72
CA ALA A 31 13.87 -20.16 -23.29
C ALA A 31 14.86 -21.06 -24.03
N ASN A 32 14.66 -22.38 -23.96
CA ASN A 32 15.42 -23.32 -24.78
C ASN A 32 14.93 -23.33 -26.25
N SER A 33 15.53 -24.19 -27.08
CA SER A 33 15.15 -24.36 -28.49
C SER A 33 13.69 -24.81 -28.71
N SER A 34 13.04 -25.34 -27.68
CA SER A 34 11.62 -25.71 -27.69
C SER A 34 10.70 -24.62 -27.10
N TYR A 35 11.22 -23.41 -26.89
CA TYR A 35 10.52 -22.27 -26.29
C TYR A 35 10.06 -22.47 -24.85
N MET A 36 10.67 -23.41 -24.13
CA MET A 36 10.34 -23.68 -22.73
C MET A 36 11.20 -22.85 -21.80
N ILE A 37 10.56 -22.10 -20.90
CA ILE A 37 11.21 -21.35 -19.82
C ILE A 37 11.30 -22.25 -18.58
N SER A 38 12.50 -22.40 -18.05
CA SER A 38 12.80 -23.23 -16.89
C SER A 38 12.49 -22.53 -15.56
N GLU A 39 12.54 -23.28 -14.46
CA GLU A 39 12.59 -22.72 -13.11
C GLU A 39 13.86 -21.88 -12.92
N GLN A 40 15.01 -22.42 -13.35
CA GLN A 40 16.29 -21.74 -13.22
C GLN A 40 17.11 -21.84 -14.50
N VAL A 41 17.89 -20.79 -14.76
CA VAL A 41 18.97 -20.74 -15.75
C VAL A 41 20.31 -20.58 -15.04
N TRP A 42 21.39 -21.05 -15.67
CA TRP A 42 22.73 -20.79 -15.16
C TRP A 42 23.00 -19.29 -15.13
N ASP A 43 23.65 -18.82 -14.08
CA ASP A 43 24.14 -17.44 -14.03
C ASP A 43 25.49 -17.32 -14.76
N LEU A 44 26.17 -16.18 -14.60
CA LEU A 44 27.46 -15.93 -15.25
C LEU A 44 28.58 -16.88 -14.79
N ASN A 45 28.38 -17.66 -13.72
CA ASN A 45 29.32 -18.64 -13.18
C ASN A 45 28.85 -20.07 -13.44
N ALA A 46 28.36 -20.34 -14.65
CA ALA A 46 27.90 -21.67 -15.05
C ALA A 46 29.00 -22.74 -14.87
N PRO A 47 28.67 -23.95 -14.39
CA PRO A 47 29.64 -25.04 -14.33
C PRO A 47 30.16 -25.40 -15.73
N SER A 48 31.37 -25.98 -15.78
CA SER A 48 31.96 -26.42 -17.06
C SER A 48 31.00 -27.32 -17.85
N GLY A 49 30.87 -27.04 -19.14
CA GLY A 49 29.92 -27.71 -20.04
C GLY A 49 28.53 -27.09 -20.09
N PHE A 50 28.25 -26.04 -19.31
CA PHE A 50 27.00 -25.29 -19.37
C PHE A 50 27.24 -23.84 -19.79
N THR A 51 26.22 -23.21 -20.39
CA THR A 51 26.28 -21.82 -20.85
C THR A 51 25.42 -20.94 -19.92
N PRO A 52 25.90 -19.77 -19.48
CA PRO A 52 25.06 -18.80 -18.79
C PRO A 52 23.77 -18.48 -19.55
N GLY A 53 22.66 -18.32 -18.83
CA GLY A 53 21.36 -18.03 -19.41
C GLY A 53 20.62 -19.25 -19.98
N THR A 54 21.25 -20.43 -20.09
CA THR A 54 20.53 -21.66 -20.49
C THR A 54 19.93 -22.37 -19.28
N PRO A 55 18.87 -23.18 -19.45
CA PRO A 55 18.26 -23.95 -18.36
C PRO A 55 19.27 -24.75 -17.54
N THR A 56 19.08 -24.78 -16.22
CA THR A 56 19.78 -25.71 -15.34
C THR A 56 19.15 -27.09 -15.40
N LYS A 57 19.55 -28.00 -14.50
CA LYS A 57 18.93 -29.32 -14.32
C LYS A 57 17.61 -29.27 -13.51
N SER A 58 17.11 -28.07 -13.20
CA SER A 58 15.80 -27.86 -12.58
C SER A 58 14.66 -28.11 -13.58
N MET A 59 13.42 -27.94 -13.11
CA MET A 59 12.22 -28.19 -13.92
C MET A 59 12.22 -27.33 -15.21
N THR A 60 11.99 -27.98 -16.36
CA THR A 60 11.89 -27.32 -17.66
C THR A 60 10.88 -28.06 -18.55
N PRO A 61 9.74 -27.44 -18.94
CA PRO A 61 9.27 -26.11 -18.53
C PRO A 61 8.80 -26.09 -17.06
N LEU A 62 8.86 -24.91 -16.43
CA LEU A 62 8.10 -24.64 -15.22
C LEU A 62 6.81 -23.89 -15.60
N SER A 63 5.64 -24.45 -15.29
CA SER A 63 4.36 -23.82 -15.62
C SER A 63 4.22 -22.41 -15.06
N TRP A 64 4.82 -22.12 -13.90
CA TRP A 64 4.80 -20.79 -13.31
C TRP A 64 5.60 -19.78 -14.13
N SER A 65 6.85 -20.08 -14.52
CA SER A 65 7.65 -19.23 -15.41
C SER A 65 6.97 -19.01 -16.77
N MET A 66 6.30 -20.04 -17.29
CA MET A 66 5.55 -19.93 -18.55
C MET A 66 4.31 -19.03 -18.40
N GLY A 67 3.56 -19.19 -17.30
CA GLY A 67 2.40 -18.34 -16.99
C GLY A 67 2.80 -16.88 -16.82
N GLU A 68 3.90 -16.62 -16.10
CA GLU A 68 4.44 -15.27 -15.90
C GLU A 68 4.75 -14.57 -17.23
N TYR A 69 5.40 -15.27 -18.17
CA TYR A 69 5.68 -14.70 -19.49
C TYR A 69 4.41 -14.32 -20.25
N ILE A 70 3.37 -15.16 -20.20
CA ILE A 70 2.08 -14.90 -20.86
C ILE A 70 1.38 -13.70 -20.22
N THR A 71 1.31 -13.66 -18.89
CA THR A 71 0.69 -12.56 -18.15
C THR A 71 1.44 -11.25 -18.39
N LEU A 72 2.78 -11.26 -18.40
CA LEU A 72 3.58 -10.08 -18.68
C LEU A 72 3.36 -9.57 -20.11
N LEU A 73 3.31 -10.47 -21.08
CA LEU A 73 3.08 -10.11 -22.49
C LEU A 73 1.74 -9.40 -22.66
N ALA A 74 0.67 -9.98 -22.11
CA ALA A 74 -0.66 -9.39 -22.18
C ALA A 74 -0.75 -8.08 -21.38
N SER A 75 -0.08 -8.01 -20.23
CA SER A 75 -0.04 -6.81 -19.40
C SER A 75 0.67 -5.66 -20.10
N ASN A 76 1.82 -5.95 -20.74
CA ASN A 76 2.59 -4.95 -21.49
C ASN A 76 1.81 -4.44 -22.70
N TYR A 77 1.11 -5.34 -23.41
CA TYR A 77 0.26 -4.97 -24.55
C TYR A 77 -0.89 -4.03 -24.13
N THR A 78 -1.50 -4.28 -22.97
CA THR A 78 -2.62 -3.46 -22.47
C THR A 78 -2.17 -2.22 -21.68
N GLY A 79 -0.88 -2.12 -21.33
CA GLY A 79 -0.34 -1.09 -20.44
C GLY A 79 -0.88 -1.19 -19.01
N LYS A 80 -1.42 -2.34 -18.61
CA LYS A 80 -2.06 -2.57 -17.31
C LYS A 80 -1.73 -3.97 -16.83
N ILE A 81 -1.65 -4.16 -15.51
CA ILE A 81 -1.47 -5.50 -14.92
C ILE A 81 -2.75 -6.30 -15.12
N MET A 82 -2.72 -7.28 -16.04
CA MET A 82 -3.92 -7.97 -16.52
C MET A 82 -4.63 -8.78 -15.43
N ASP A 83 -3.86 -9.40 -14.55
CA ASP A 83 -4.36 -10.26 -13.48
C ASP A 83 -4.59 -9.51 -12.15
N MET A 84 -4.47 -8.18 -12.15
CA MET A 84 -4.77 -7.37 -10.98
C MET A 84 -6.29 -7.28 -10.75
N PRO A 85 -6.83 -7.80 -9.63
CA PRO A 85 -8.27 -7.74 -9.39
C PRO A 85 -8.71 -6.29 -9.15
N GLU A 86 -9.51 -5.75 -10.07
CA GLU A 86 -9.93 -4.33 -10.05
C GLU A 86 -10.61 -3.95 -8.72
N ILE A 87 -11.44 -4.83 -8.14
CA ILE A 87 -12.12 -4.58 -6.86
C ILE A 87 -11.13 -4.41 -5.70
N VAL A 88 -9.98 -5.10 -5.75
CA VAL A 88 -8.91 -4.99 -4.76
C VAL A 88 -8.14 -3.70 -5.00
N TYR A 89 -7.77 -3.40 -6.25
CA TYR A 89 -7.11 -2.14 -6.61
C TYR A 89 -7.95 -0.93 -6.18
N GLN A 90 -9.25 -0.96 -6.42
CA GLN A 90 -10.16 0.10 -6.02
C GLN A 90 -10.18 0.30 -4.51
N ARG A 91 -10.27 -0.80 -3.76
CA ARG A 91 -10.34 -0.75 -2.30
C ARG A 91 -9.05 -0.21 -1.67
N TYR A 92 -7.89 -0.59 -2.20
CA TYR A 92 -6.60 -0.37 -1.55
C TYR A 92 -5.72 0.70 -2.20
N VAL A 93 -6.04 1.13 -3.42
CA VAL A 93 -5.21 2.09 -4.17
C VAL A 93 -6.04 3.27 -4.68
N SER A 94 -7.04 3.04 -5.55
CA SER A 94 -7.70 4.15 -6.24
C SER A 94 -8.67 4.94 -5.36
N ASN A 95 -9.40 4.24 -4.48
CA ASN A 95 -10.45 4.86 -3.65
C ASN A 95 -9.97 5.08 -2.21
N LEU A 96 -8.65 5.20 -2.00
CA LEU A 96 -8.13 5.67 -0.72
C LEU A 96 -8.66 7.07 -0.45
N TYR A 97 -9.16 7.27 0.76
CA TYR A 97 -9.62 8.58 1.21
C TYR A 97 -8.46 9.57 1.22
N LYS A 98 -8.63 10.71 0.54
CA LYS A 98 -7.67 11.82 0.53
C LYS A 98 -8.25 12.96 1.36
N PRO A 99 -7.48 13.56 2.28
CA PRO A 99 -7.95 14.71 3.03
C PRO A 99 -8.20 15.89 2.08
N HIS A 100 -9.30 16.60 2.31
CA HIS A 100 -9.65 17.81 1.59
C HIS A 100 -8.67 18.92 1.97
N GLN A 101 -8.09 19.60 0.98
CA GLN A 101 -7.02 20.57 1.20
C GLN A 101 -7.46 21.83 1.98
N ASP A 102 -8.75 22.13 1.99
CA ASP A 102 -9.36 23.23 2.74
C ASP A 102 -9.62 22.88 4.23
N LYS A 103 -9.39 21.63 4.64
CA LYS A 103 -9.64 21.18 6.01
C LYS A 103 -8.37 21.17 6.84
N THR A 104 -8.47 21.76 8.04
CA THR A 104 -7.44 21.65 9.08
C THR A 104 -7.35 20.25 9.65
N VAL A 105 -8.50 19.60 9.85
CA VAL A 105 -8.62 18.23 10.35
C VAL A 105 -9.59 17.52 9.46
N ASP A 106 -9.21 16.34 8.98
CA ASP A 106 -10.07 15.55 8.10
C ASP A 106 -9.93 14.06 8.35
N TYR A 107 -10.97 13.31 7.98
CA TYR A 107 -11.04 11.85 8.11
C TYR A 107 -12.27 11.33 7.38
N ASN A 108 -12.27 10.04 7.03
CA ASN A 108 -13.44 9.43 6.42
C ASN A 108 -14.57 9.25 7.44
N GLN A 109 -15.62 10.07 7.36
CA GLN A 109 -16.78 10.02 8.25
C GLN A 109 -17.42 8.62 8.31
N ALA A 110 -17.38 7.85 7.23
CA ALA A 110 -17.93 6.49 7.21
C ALA A 110 -17.21 5.53 8.17
N PHE A 111 -15.99 5.86 8.60
CA PHE A 111 -15.17 5.02 9.48
C PHE A 111 -15.21 5.49 10.95
N VAL A 112 -16.00 6.51 11.29
CA VAL A 112 -16.23 6.96 12.67
C VAL A 112 -17.24 6.02 13.36
N GLN A 113 -16.83 4.77 13.55
CA GLN A 113 -17.64 3.68 14.09
C GLN A 113 -16.82 2.80 15.03
N PRO A 114 -17.42 2.20 16.08
CA PRO A 114 -16.72 1.25 16.93
C PRO A 114 -16.12 0.09 16.13
N GLY A 115 -14.89 -0.31 16.48
CA GLY A 115 -14.17 -1.42 15.84
C GLY A 115 -13.53 -1.10 14.48
N LYS A 116 -13.68 0.11 13.94
CA LYS A 116 -13.02 0.52 12.69
C LYS A 116 -11.66 1.15 12.95
N ALA A 117 -10.75 0.97 12.01
CA ALA A 117 -9.56 1.79 11.91
C ALA A 117 -9.94 3.15 11.30
N LEU A 118 -9.63 4.24 12.00
CA LEU A 118 -9.85 5.61 11.53
C LEU A 118 -8.50 6.29 11.34
N THR A 119 -8.22 6.72 10.12
CA THR A 119 -7.09 7.59 9.82
C THR A 119 -7.53 9.04 9.96
N ILE A 120 -6.83 9.78 10.82
CA ILE A 120 -7.05 11.20 11.07
C ILE A 120 -5.91 11.98 10.44
N TYR A 121 -6.27 12.98 9.64
CA TYR A 121 -5.38 13.90 8.97
C TYR A 121 -5.41 15.26 9.66
N TYR A 122 -4.24 15.88 9.82
CA TYR A 122 -4.09 17.19 10.45
C TYR A 122 -3.13 18.11 9.67
N LYS A 123 -3.55 19.35 9.42
CA LYS A 123 -2.74 20.41 8.80
C LYS A 123 -3.07 21.77 9.43
N GLY A 124 -3.11 21.81 10.76
CA GLY A 124 -3.32 23.04 11.53
C GLY A 124 -2.04 23.80 11.82
N PHE A 125 -2.08 24.63 12.86
CA PHE A 125 -0.95 25.52 13.17
C PHE A 125 0.31 24.77 13.64
N LEU A 126 0.17 23.51 14.11
CA LEU A 126 1.30 22.63 14.44
C LEU A 126 1.84 21.84 13.24
N ALA A 127 1.36 22.10 12.00
CA ALA A 127 1.78 21.33 10.82
C ALA A 127 3.30 21.44 10.54
N SER A 128 3.93 22.54 10.95
CA SER A 128 5.37 22.76 10.79
C SER A 128 6.24 22.20 11.91
N SER A 129 5.65 21.61 12.96
CA SER A 129 6.42 21.00 14.05
C SER A 129 7.32 19.85 13.56
N GLU A 130 8.36 19.50 14.32
CA GLU A 130 9.26 18.38 14.00
C GLU A 130 8.63 17.02 14.35
N GLN A 131 7.75 17.01 15.35
CA GLN A 131 6.99 15.86 15.81
C GLN A 131 5.55 16.29 16.09
N LEU A 132 4.63 15.34 15.97
CA LEU A 132 3.23 15.57 16.30
C LEU A 132 2.60 14.26 16.80
N ASN A 133 1.87 14.36 17.90
CA ASN A 133 1.06 13.28 18.44
C ASN A 133 -0.43 13.63 18.31
N LEU A 134 -1.20 12.63 17.91
CA LEU A 134 -2.64 12.59 18.12
C LEU A 134 -2.88 12.18 19.57
N HIS A 135 -3.37 13.11 20.38
CA HIS A 135 -3.80 12.85 21.75
C HIS A 135 -5.29 12.54 21.73
N TRP A 136 -5.68 11.31 22.10
CA TRP A 136 -7.07 10.90 21.95
C TRP A 136 -7.55 10.02 23.09
N GLY A 137 -8.87 10.06 23.31
CA GLY A 137 -9.58 9.26 24.30
C GLY A 137 -11.03 9.08 23.89
N ARG A 138 -11.85 8.61 24.83
CA ARG A 138 -13.27 8.32 24.60
C ARG A 138 -14.14 8.93 25.68
N ASP A 139 -15.42 9.14 25.38
CA ASP A 139 -16.48 9.44 26.36
C ASP A 139 -16.07 10.47 27.44
N ASN A 140 -15.61 11.64 26.99
CA ASN A 140 -15.05 12.72 27.81
C ASN A 140 -13.67 12.39 28.38
N TRP A 141 -12.70 12.11 27.49
CA TRP A 141 -11.28 11.94 27.84
C TRP A 141 -10.99 10.77 28.81
N GLN A 142 -11.73 9.67 28.67
CA GLN A 142 -11.39 8.40 29.29
C GLN A 142 -10.40 7.61 28.45
N SER A 143 -9.57 6.79 29.10
CA SER A 143 -8.60 5.89 28.45
C SER A 143 -7.70 6.60 27.42
N VAL A 144 -7.19 7.76 27.82
CA VAL A 144 -6.40 8.63 26.94
C VAL A 144 -5.08 7.97 26.57
N THR A 145 -4.70 8.14 25.31
CA THR A 145 -3.42 7.67 24.79
C THR A 145 -2.93 8.59 23.68
N ASP A 146 -1.62 8.61 23.48
CA ASP A 146 -0.96 9.34 22.40
C ASP A 146 -0.59 8.41 21.26
N LYS A 147 -0.75 8.89 20.03
CA LYS A 147 -0.30 8.20 18.83
C LYS A 147 0.59 9.14 18.01
N PRO A 148 1.88 8.80 17.80
CA PRO A 148 2.72 9.54 16.88
C PRO A 148 2.12 9.60 15.48
N MET A 149 2.12 10.79 14.90
CA MET A 149 1.66 11.04 13.54
C MET A 149 2.85 11.05 12.57
N LEU A 150 2.59 10.69 11.31
CA LEU A 150 3.57 10.72 10.23
C LEU A 150 3.33 11.95 9.36
N LYS A 151 4.40 12.70 9.07
CA LYS A 151 4.36 13.85 8.16
C LYS A 151 4.33 13.37 6.72
N ARG A 152 3.36 13.84 5.95
CA ARG A 152 3.18 13.52 4.53
C ARG A 152 3.71 14.65 3.64
N ASN A 153 3.97 14.32 2.38
CA ASN A 153 4.46 15.28 1.38
C ASN A 153 3.40 16.32 0.94
N ASP A 154 2.12 16.08 1.20
CA ASP A 154 1.01 17.04 0.95
C ASP A 154 0.82 18.04 2.10
N GLY A 155 1.69 17.99 3.11
CA GLY A 155 1.69 18.86 4.28
C GLY A 155 0.74 18.43 5.40
N PHE A 156 -0.03 17.35 5.21
CA PHE A 156 -0.79 16.76 6.31
C PHE A 156 0.10 15.87 7.18
N TRP A 157 -0.23 15.81 8.46
CA TRP A 157 0.14 14.72 9.35
C TRP A 157 -0.96 13.67 9.32
N GLU A 158 -0.61 12.39 9.44
CA GLU A 158 -1.59 11.31 9.56
C GLU A 158 -1.30 10.36 10.74
N ALA A 159 -2.35 9.88 11.38
CA ALA A 159 -2.28 8.73 12.27
C ALA A 159 -3.53 7.87 12.13
N THR A 160 -3.35 6.55 12.20
CA THR A 160 -4.45 5.59 12.22
C THR A 160 -4.62 5.03 13.62
N ILE A 161 -5.83 5.15 14.16
CA ILE A 161 -6.23 4.57 15.45
C ILE A 161 -7.28 3.48 15.22
N ALA A 162 -7.28 2.46 16.07
CA ALA A 162 -8.37 1.50 16.15
C ALA A 162 -9.42 2.06 17.12
N ILE A 163 -10.58 2.46 16.61
CA ILE A 163 -11.69 2.89 17.45
C ILE A 163 -12.17 1.67 18.24
N PRO A 164 -12.15 1.71 19.58
CA PRO A 164 -12.53 0.56 20.39
C PRO A 164 -14.02 0.20 20.22
N LEU A 165 -14.35 -1.06 20.50
CA LEU A 165 -15.73 -1.58 20.35
C LEU A 165 -16.71 -0.94 21.34
N SER A 166 -16.20 -0.42 22.46
CA SER A 166 -16.98 0.27 23.49
C SER A 166 -16.72 1.77 23.47
N GLY A 167 -17.82 2.50 23.66
CA GLY A 167 -17.86 3.95 23.79
C GLY A 167 -18.84 4.58 22.81
N THR A 168 -19.18 5.84 23.07
CA THR A 168 -20.18 6.60 22.32
C THR A 168 -19.60 7.81 21.61
N ALA A 169 -18.45 8.30 22.06
CA ALA A 169 -17.76 9.42 21.45
C ALA A 169 -16.24 9.21 21.44
N LEU A 170 -15.60 9.74 20.40
CA LEU A 170 -14.17 9.93 20.27
C LEU A 170 -13.83 11.38 20.59
N ASN A 171 -12.84 11.61 21.46
CA ASN A 171 -12.29 12.92 21.78
C ASN A 171 -10.83 12.95 21.33
N PHE A 172 -10.40 14.00 20.66
CA PHE A 172 -9.01 14.15 20.29
C PHE A 172 -8.54 15.60 20.16
N ALA A 173 -7.23 15.76 20.25
CA ALA A 173 -6.46 16.99 20.08
C ALA A 173 -5.07 16.63 19.52
N PHE A 174 -4.29 17.64 19.18
CA PHE A 174 -2.93 17.45 18.63
C PHE A 174 -1.91 18.17 19.51
N THR A 175 -0.73 17.57 19.67
CA THR A 175 0.36 18.18 20.43
C THR A 175 1.71 17.82 19.85
N ASP A 176 2.65 18.77 19.86
CA ASP A 176 4.07 18.54 19.55
C ASP A 176 4.90 18.22 20.82
N GLY A 177 4.24 18.07 21.98
CA GLY A 177 4.84 17.88 23.29
C GLY A 177 4.94 19.15 24.14
N ASN A 178 4.91 20.33 23.51
CA ASN A 178 4.97 21.64 24.19
C ASN A 178 3.70 22.46 23.98
N ASN A 179 3.16 22.42 22.77
CA ASN A 179 2.01 23.18 22.32
C ASN A 179 0.82 22.24 22.07
N TRP A 180 -0.39 22.79 22.16
CA TRP A 180 -1.64 22.04 22.00
C TRP A 180 -2.55 22.70 21.00
N ASP A 181 -2.92 21.98 19.96
CA ASP A 181 -4.08 22.28 19.13
C ASP A 181 -5.28 21.47 19.62
N ASN A 182 -6.03 22.09 20.53
CA ASN A 182 -7.27 21.56 21.07
C ASN A 182 -8.49 22.30 20.52
N ASN A 183 -8.40 22.85 19.29
CA ASN A 183 -9.49 23.59 18.66
C ASN A 183 -10.01 24.74 19.54
N GLY A 184 -9.09 25.57 20.06
CA GLY A 184 -9.43 26.71 20.93
C GLY A 184 -10.12 26.32 22.24
N GLY A 185 -9.73 25.18 22.82
CA GLY A 185 -10.31 24.64 24.05
C GLY A 185 -11.60 23.82 23.87
N SER A 186 -12.17 23.79 22.65
CA SER A 186 -13.39 23.01 22.38
C SER A 186 -13.13 21.51 22.21
N ASN A 187 -11.88 21.14 21.96
CA ASN A 187 -11.45 19.81 21.52
C ASN A 187 -12.15 19.36 20.22
N LEU A 188 -11.75 18.22 19.66
CA LEU A 188 -12.45 17.59 18.56
C LEU A 188 -13.24 16.39 19.10
N ASN A 189 -14.55 16.57 19.21
CA ASN A 189 -15.47 15.58 19.77
C ASN A 189 -16.32 15.01 18.64
N LYS A 190 -16.34 13.68 18.48
CA LYS A 190 -17.09 12.99 17.43
C LYS A 190 -17.90 11.84 18.00
N THR A 191 -19.22 11.93 17.86
CA THR A 191 -20.13 10.84 18.19
C THR A 191 -19.88 9.66 17.25
N LEU A 192 -19.74 8.48 17.82
CA LEU A 192 -19.54 7.25 17.09
C LEU A 192 -20.88 6.78 16.53
N SER A 193 -20.91 6.47 15.23
CA SER A 193 -22.11 5.89 14.63
C SER A 193 -22.21 4.41 15.02
N PRO A 194 -23.39 3.91 15.43
CA PRO A 194 -23.57 2.50 15.74
C PRO A 194 -23.31 1.63 14.51
N VAL A 195 -22.72 0.45 14.72
CA VAL A 195 -22.47 -0.51 13.65
C VAL A 195 -23.79 -1.20 13.32
N PHE A 196 -24.43 -0.85 12.20
CA PHE A 196 -25.57 -1.61 11.71
C PHE A 196 -25.08 -2.96 11.18
N SER A 197 -25.44 -4.04 11.87
CA SER A 197 -25.31 -5.40 11.34
C SER A 197 -26.21 -5.54 10.12
N ARG A 198 -25.62 -5.70 8.93
CA ARG A 198 -26.36 -6.21 7.77
C ARG A 198 -26.50 -7.72 7.98
N ARG A 199 -27.72 -8.16 8.28
CA ARG A 199 -28.13 -9.56 8.21
C ARG A 199 -28.22 -10.02 6.76
#